data_AF-A0A538GPT5-F1
#
_entry.id   AF-A0A538GPT5-F1
#
_cell.length_a   1.000
_cell.length_b   1.000
_cell.length_c   1.000
_cell.angle_alpha   90.00
_cell.angle_beta   90.00
_cell.angle_gamma   90.00
#
_symmetry.space_group_name_H-M   'P 1'
#
loop_
_entity.id
_entity.type
_entity.pdbx_description
1 polymer ?
#
loop_
_entity_poly.entity_id
_entity_poly.type
_entity_poly.pdbx_seq_one_letter_code
_entity_poly.pdbx_strand_id
1 'polypeptide(L)' 'MRAGGYRRGAARVRVIDFLDRQGCCVAAQEIHQELRSSGEAVGLASVYRVLDVLADKRLVQRLDL' A
#
# COMPACT_ATOMS: atom_id res chain seq x y z
N MET A 1 -2.66 -6.04 -24.05
CA MET A 1 -2.14 -5.51 -22.76
C MET A 1 -3.29 -5.10 -21.84
N ARG A 2 -3.78 -5.96 -20.93
CA ARG A 2 -4.85 -5.60 -19.95
C ARG A 2 -4.73 -6.28 -18.58
N ALA A 3 -3.52 -6.43 -18.04
CA ALA A 3 -3.31 -6.97 -16.68
C ALA A 3 -3.14 -5.88 -15.59
N GLY A 4 -3.07 -4.61 -15.96
CA GLY A 4 -2.80 -3.50 -15.03
C GLY A 4 -3.99 -3.09 -14.16
N GLY A 5 -5.23 -3.40 -14.57
CA GLY A 5 -6.44 -3.02 -13.82
C GLY A 5 -6.76 -3.96 -12.66
N TYR A 6 -6.70 -5.28 -12.89
CA TYR A 6 -7.08 -6.27 -11.87
C TYR A 6 -6.12 -6.31 -10.66
N ARG A 7 -4.81 -6.14 -10.91
CA ARG A 7 -3.81 -6.07 -9.83
C ARG A 7 -3.87 -4.79 -8.99
N ARG A 8 -4.44 -3.70 -9.52
CA ARG A 8 -4.60 -2.45 -8.75
C ARG A 8 -5.58 -2.62 -7.59
N GLY A 9 -6.66 -3.37 -7.78
CA GLY A 9 -7.61 -3.69 -6.72
C GLY A 9 -6.98 -4.56 -5.63
N ALA A 10 -6.26 -5.61 -6.04
CA ALA A 10 -5.57 -6.52 -5.12
C ALA A 10 -4.52 -5.77 -4.28
N ALA A 11 -3.68 -4.93 -4.91
CA ALA A 11 -2.69 -4.14 -4.20
C ALA A 11 -3.32 -3.24 -3.13
N ARG A 12 -4.45 -2.59 -3.43
CA ARG A 12 -5.15 -1.74 -2.48
C ARG A 12 -5.63 -2.53 -1.26
N VAL A 13 -6.29 -3.67 -1.48
CA VAL A 13 -6.80 -4.50 -0.38
C VAL A 13 -5.65 -4.96 0.52
N ARG A 14 -4.53 -5.40 -0.05
CA ARG A 14 -3.38 -5.87 0.74
C ARG A 14 -2.70 -4.75 1.53
N VAL A 15 -2.55 -3.56 0.96
CA VAL A 15 -2.01 -2.40 1.68
C VAL A 15 -2.93 -2.02 2.84
N ILE A 16 -4.24 -2.03 2.65
CA ILE A 16 -5.20 -1.72 3.72
C ILE A 16 -5.16 -2.78 4.82
N ASP A 17 -5.20 -4.08 4.47
CA ASP A 17 -5.11 -5.18 5.45
C ASP A 17 -3.80 -5.12 6.24
N PHE A 18 -2.70 -4.75 5.57
CA PHE A 18 -1.43 -4.53 6.25
C PHE A 18 -1.52 -3.38 7.25
N LEU A 19 -2.03 -2.22 6.84
CA LEU A 19 -2.16 -1.05 7.71
C LEU A 19 -3.10 -1.29 8.90
N ASP A 20 -4.18 -2.06 8.71
CA ASP A 20 -5.13 -2.43 9.78
C ASP A 20 -4.46 -3.24 10.91
N ARG A 21 -3.41 -4.00 10.59
CA ARG A 21 -2.62 -4.78 11.55
C ARG A 21 -1.54 -3.96 12.26
N GLN A 22 -1.23 -2.76 11.77
CA GLN A 22 -0.16 -1.92 12.33
C GLN A 22 -0.74 -0.96 13.36
N GLY A 23 -0.14 -0.92 14.56
CA GLY A 23 -0.58 -0.03 15.63
C GLY A 23 0.01 1.38 15.56
N CYS A 24 0.90 1.67 14.61
CA CYS A 24 1.65 2.93 14.54
C CYS A 24 2.05 3.29 13.10
N CYS A 25 2.97 4.25 12.99
CA CYS A 25 3.50 4.78 11.74
C CYS A 25 4.42 3.76 11.07
N VAL A 26 4.34 3.68 9.74
CA VAL A 26 5.11 2.72 8.95
C VAL A 26 5.57 3.42 7.67
N ALA A 27 6.79 3.14 7.20
CA ALA A 27 7.25 3.70 5.95
C ALA A 27 6.64 2.96 4.75
N ALA A 28 6.35 3.68 3.66
CA ALA A 28 5.87 3.08 2.41
C ALA A 28 6.82 1.98 1.87
N GLN A 29 8.12 2.12 2.12
CA GLN A 29 9.13 1.13 1.77
C GLN A 29 9.00 -0.16 2.59
N GLU A 30 8.69 -0.05 3.89
CA GLU A 30 8.46 -1.20 4.76
C GLU A 30 7.20 -1.96 4.36
N ILE A 31 6.11 -1.25 4.04
CA ILE A 31 4.89 -1.87 3.49
C ILE A 31 5.24 -2.68 2.24
N HIS A 32 6.05 -2.10 1.33
CA HIS A 32 6.44 -2.80 0.11
C HIS A 32 7.28 -4.05 0.40
N GLN A 33 8.25 -3.95 1.32
CA GLN A 33 9.11 -5.07 1.69
C GLN A 33 8.31 -6.20 2.33
N GLU A 34 7.43 -5.89 3.28
CA GLU A 34 6.59 -6.89 3.96
C GLU A 34 5.61 -7.58 3.01
N LEU A 35 4.94 -6.81 2.14
CA LEU A 35 4.07 -7.39 1.12
C LEU A 35 4.84 -8.29 0.17
N ARG A 36 6.05 -7.88 -0.25
CA ARG A 36 6.91 -8.70 -1.11
C ARG A 36 7.38 -9.97 -0.40
N SER A 37 7.76 -9.87 0.88
CA SER A 37 8.18 -11.00 1.72
C SER A 37 7.05 -12.01 1.89
N SER A 38 5.80 -11.53 1.94
CA SER A 38 4.57 -12.33 1.97
C SER A 38 4.20 -12.96 0.62
N GLY A 39 5.04 -12.80 -0.42
CA GLY A 39 4.81 -13.36 -1.76
C GLY A 39 3.90 -12.51 -2.66
N GLU A 40 3.51 -11.31 -2.23
CA GLU A 40 2.63 -10.44 -3.00
C GLU A 40 3.39 -9.68 -4.09
N ALA A 41 2.88 -9.74 -5.32
CA ALA A 41 3.44 -9.04 -6.47
C ALA A 41 3.02 -7.55 -6.53
N VAL A 42 3.17 -6.83 -5.42
CA VAL A 42 2.86 -5.40 -5.30
C VAL A 42 4.14 -4.58 -5.43
N GLY A 43 4.26 -3.81 -6.52
CA GLY A 43 5.39 -2.89 -6.70
C GLY A 43 5.27 -1.64 -5.83
N LEU A 44 6.40 -1.05 -5.46
CA LEU A 44 6.48 0.16 -4.62
C LEU A 44 5.63 1.33 -5.16
N ALA A 45 5.65 1.57 -6.47
CA ALA A 45 4.83 2.61 -7.09
C ALA A 45 3.32 2.37 -6.91
N SER A 46 2.87 1.11 -6.79
CA SER A 46 1.47 0.80 -6.48
C SER A 46 1.14 1.06 -5.02
N VAL A 47 2.08 0.81 -4.09
CA VAL A 47 1.92 1.18 -2.68
C VAL A 47 1.72 2.69 -2.56
N TYR A 48 2.61 3.50 -3.15
CA TYR A 48 2.46 4.96 -3.13
C TYR A 48 1.14 5.44 -3.71
N ARG A 49 0.69 4.89 -4.85
CA ARG A 49 -0.63 5.25 -5.41
C ARG A 49 -1.79 4.90 -4.48
N VAL A 50 -1.71 3.78 -3.75
CA VAL A 50 -2.74 3.43 -2.76
C VAL A 50 -2.71 4.40 -1.59
N LEU A 51 -1.53 4.67 -1.05
CA LEU A 51 -1.35 5.61 0.06
C LEU A 51 -1.83 7.03 -0.31
N ASP A 52 -1.57 7.46 -1.55
CA ASP A 52 -2.03 8.75 -2.07
C ASP A 52 -3.56 8.84 -2.10
N VAL A 53 -4.23 7.80 -2.59
CA VAL A 53 -5.71 7.71 -2.56
C VAL A 53 -6.26 7.68 -1.13
N LEU A 54 -5.58 7.00 -0.20
CA LEU A 54 -6.00 6.96 1.20
C LEU A 54 -5.78 8.33 1.89
N ALA A 55 -4.70 9.02 1.54
CA ALA A 55 -4.37 10.34 2.08
C ALA A 55 -5.35 11.41 1.56
N ASP A 56 -5.70 11.38 0.27
CA ASP A 56 -6.75 12.22 -0.32
C ASP A 56 -8.09 12.06 0.41
N LYS A 57 -8.41 10.81 0.81
CA LYS A 57 -9.60 10.49 1.62
C LYS A 57 -9.45 10.75 3.12
N ARG A 58 -8.30 11.25 3.57
CA ARG A 58 -7.97 11.48 4.98
C ARG A 58 -8.08 10.23 5.86
N LEU A 59 -7.88 9.05 5.27
CA LEU A 59 -7.86 7.76 5.99
C LEU A 59 -6.47 7.42 6.53
N VAL A 60 -5.42 8.01 5.94
CA VAL A 60 -4.05 7.93 6.44
C VAL A 60 -3.45 9.33 6.42
N GLN A 61 -2.46 9.56 7.28
CA GLN A 61 -1.70 10.80 7.31
C GLN A 61 -0.25 10.51 6.93
N ARG A 62 0.28 11.29 5.98
CA ARG A 62 1.71 11.30 5.71
C ARG A 62 2.41 12.08 6.83
N LEU A 63 3.50 11.49 7.32
CA LEU A 63 4.40 12.11 8.27
C LEU A 63 5.72 12.32 7.53
N ASP A 64 6.02 13.59 7.24
CA ASP A 64 7.33 14.00 6.75
C ASP A 64 8.07 14.52 7.99
N LEU A 65 9.03 13.72 8.50
CA LEU A 65 9.90 14.08 9.64
C LEU A 65 11.12 14.89 9.17
#